data_AF-A0A528WVK3-F1
#
_entry.id   AF-A0A528WVK3-F1
#
_cell.length_a   1.000
_cell.length_b   1.000
_cell.length_c   1.000
_cell.angle_alpha   90.00
_cell.angle_beta   90.00
_cell.angle_gamma   90.00
#
_symmetry.space_group_name_H-M   'P 1'
#
loop_
_entity.id
_entity.type
_entity.pdbx_description
1 polymer ?
#
loop_
_entity_poly.entity_id
_entity_poly.type
_entity_poly.pdbx_seq_one_letter_code
_entity_poly.pdbx_strand_id
1 'polypeptide(L)'
;RHYNVSKTELLSNRRTRTIVKPRQVAMYLSKVMTPRSLPEIGRRFGGRDHTTVLHAVRKIEDLSGADNTLAQELELLRRLINEQA
;
A
#
# COMPACT_ATOMS: atom_id res chain seq x y z
N ARG A 1 -4.89 10.01 -4.75
CA ARG A 1 -5.83 11.11 -4.44
C ARG A 1 -6.41 10.97 -3.02
N HIS A 2 -6.86 9.78 -2.60
CA HIS A 2 -7.39 9.52 -1.25
C HIS A 2 -6.56 10.06 -0.07
N TYR A 3 -5.26 9.77 -0.02
CA TYR A 3 -4.40 10.20 1.09
C TYR A 3 -3.74 11.57 0.91
N ASN A 4 -4.07 12.31 -0.16
CA ASN A 4 -3.37 13.54 -0.56
C ASN A 4 -1.83 13.37 -0.67
N VAL A 5 -1.36 12.16 -1.00
CA VAL A 5 0.05 11.85 -1.24
C VAL A 5 0.27 11.66 -2.74
N SER A 6 1.30 12.31 -3.28
CA SER A 6 1.69 12.18 -4.68
C SER A 6 2.40 10.85 -4.96
N LYS A 7 2.39 10.41 -6.23
CA LYS A 7 3.13 9.21 -6.64
C LYS A 7 4.62 9.31 -6.29
N THR A 8 5.24 10.46 -6.53
CA THR A 8 6.66 10.70 -6.22
C THR A 8 6.94 10.55 -4.72
N GLU A 9 6.05 10.99 -3.84
CA GLU A 9 6.18 10.79 -2.40
C GLU A 9 6.06 9.32 -1.98
N LEU A 10 5.15 8.56 -2.59
CA LEU A 10 5.05 7.12 -2.36
C LEU A 10 6.34 6.38 -2.75
N LEU A 11 7.03 6.86 -3.78
CA LEU A 11 8.32 6.30 -4.22
C LEU A 11 9.50 6.82 -3.38
N SER A 12 9.42 8.04 -2.83
CA SER A 12 10.48 8.68 -2.06
C SER A 12 10.89 7.90 -0.80
N ASN A 13 12.10 8.12 -0.28
CA ASN A 13 12.57 7.52 0.97
C ASN A 13 12.01 8.18 2.24
N ARG A 14 11.09 9.15 2.13
CA ARG A 14 10.52 9.86 3.29
C ARG A 14 9.69 8.91 4.17
N ARG A 15 9.94 8.98 5.48
CA ARG A 15 9.33 8.11 6.51
C ARG A 15 8.28 8.80 7.39
N THR A 16 7.82 9.99 7.00
CA THR A 16 6.75 10.69 7.73
C THR A 16 5.47 9.84 7.74
N ARG A 17 4.76 9.80 8.89
CA ARG A 17 3.57 8.94 9.07
C ARG A 17 2.50 9.18 7.99
N THR A 18 2.34 10.43 7.57
CA THR A 18 1.45 10.88 6.49
C THR A 18 1.77 10.24 5.13
N ILE A 19 2.99 9.74 4.92
CA ILE A 19 3.43 9.08 3.68
C ILE A 19 3.56 7.57 3.89
N VAL A 20 4.01 7.13 5.07
CA VAL A 20 4.25 5.71 5.37
C VAL A 20 2.96 4.90 5.34
N LYS A 21 1.88 5.34 6.02
CA LYS A 21 0.61 4.60 6.02
C LYS A 21 0.06 4.47 4.58
N PRO A 22 -0.06 5.54 3.77
CA PRO A 22 -0.50 5.43 2.39
C PRO A 22 0.36 4.51 1.53
N ARG A 23 1.69 4.52 1.74
CA ARG A 23 2.61 3.64 1.03
C ARG A 23 2.41 2.17 1.40
N GLN A 24 2.23 1.87 2.68
CA GLN A 24 1.97 0.51 3.14
C GLN A 24 0.64 -0.01 2.59
N VAL A 25 -0.40 0.82 2.59
CA VAL A 25 -1.70 0.51 1.98
C VAL A 25 -1.54 0.23 0.48
N ALA A 26 -0.80 1.06 -0.25
CA ALA A 26 -0.55 0.85 -1.67
C ALA A 26 0.23 -0.45 -1.96
N MET A 27 1.19 -0.81 -1.11
CA MET A 27 1.92 -2.08 -1.21
C MET A 27 1.00 -3.28 -0.95
N TYR A 28 0.17 -3.21 0.09
CA TYR A 28 -0.84 -4.23 0.41
C TYR A 28 -1.80 -4.43 -0.77
N LEU A 29 -2.39 -3.34 -1.28
CA LEU A 29 -3.30 -3.39 -2.43
C LEU A 29 -2.60 -3.98 -3.67
N SER A 30 -1.34 -3.59 -3.93
CA SER A 30 -0.56 -4.18 -5.03
C SER A 30 -0.39 -5.70 -4.87
N LYS A 31 -0.23 -6.19 -3.64
CA LYS A 31 -0.04 -7.61 -3.36
C LYS A 31 -1.32 -8.42 -3.51
N VAL A 32 -2.47 -7.88 -3.12
CA VAL A 32 -3.76 -8.58 -3.18
C VAL A 32 -4.47 -8.44 -4.53
N MET A 33 -4.20 -7.36 -5.28
CA MET A 33 -4.86 -7.10 -6.56
C MET A 33 -4.05 -7.57 -7.78
N THR A 34 -2.80 -8.03 -7.59
CA THR A 34 -1.93 -8.40 -8.71
C THR A 34 -1.11 -9.65 -8.40
N PRO A 35 -0.71 -10.45 -9.40
CA PRO A 35 0.11 -11.66 -9.19
C PRO A 35 1.59 -11.36 -8.90
N ARG A 36 1.95 -10.08 -8.66
CA ARG A 36 3.34 -9.67 -8.50
C ARG A 36 3.98 -10.24 -7.23
N SER A 37 5.26 -10.55 -7.34
CA SER A 37 6.08 -11.00 -6.21
C SER A 37 6.47 -9.82 -5.31
N LEU A 38 6.80 -10.08 -4.04
CA LEU A 38 7.26 -9.05 -3.10
C LEU A 38 8.48 -8.27 -3.62
N PRO A 39 9.49 -8.90 -4.25
CA PRO A 39 10.59 -8.17 -4.88
C PRO A 39 10.13 -7.27 -6.04
N GLU A 40 9.20 -7.72 -6.89
CA GLU A 40 8.72 -6.88 -8.00
C GLU A 40 7.96 -5.65 -7.49
N ILE A 41 7.10 -5.85 -6.47
CA ILE A 41 6.42 -4.74 -5.80
C ILE A 41 7.46 -3.78 -5.23
N GLY A 42 8.46 -4.28 -4.48
CA GLY A 42 9.52 -3.46 -3.89
C GLY A 42 10.25 -2.58 -4.92
N ARG A 43 10.61 -3.15 -6.08
CA ARG A 43 11.20 -2.41 -7.21
C ARG A 43 10.30 -1.28 -7.69
N ARG A 44 9.00 -1.53 -7.85
CA ARG A 44 8.01 -0.52 -8.28
C ARG A 44 7.77 0.57 -7.24
N PHE A 45 8.03 0.29 -5.97
CA PHE A 45 7.97 1.26 -4.88
C PHE A 45 9.36 1.85 -4.60
N GLY A 46 10.08 2.33 -5.61
CA GLY A 46 11.33 3.06 -5.44
C GLY A 46 12.51 2.19 -4.99
N GLY A 47 12.59 0.94 -5.47
CA GLY A 47 13.73 0.06 -5.17
C GLY A 47 13.76 -0.45 -3.73
N ARG A 48 12.61 -0.58 -3.08
CA ARG A 48 12.52 -1.06 -1.70
C ARG A 48 12.76 -2.55 -1.60
N ASP A 49 13.37 -2.96 -0.48
CA ASP A 49 13.59 -4.37 -0.21
C ASP A 49 12.25 -5.13 -0.06
N HIS A 50 12.24 -6.37 -0.52
CA HIS A 50 11.06 -7.24 -0.46
C HIS A 50 10.55 -7.47 0.98
N THR A 51 11.43 -7.45 2.00
CA THR A 51 11.06 -7.50 3.42
C THR A 51 10.30 -6.26 3.88
N THR A 52 10.56 -5.09 3.26
CA THR A 52 9.78 -3.87 3.51
C THR A 52 8.34 -4.04 3.01
N VAL A 53 8.18 -4.67 1.85
CA VAL A 53 6.84 -4.99 1.31
C VAL A 53 6.15 -6.03 2.19
N LEU A 54 6.87 -7.09 2.59
CA LEU A 54 6.34 -8.10 3.52
C LEU A 54 5.82 -7.47 4.82
N HIS A 55 6.63 -6.61 5.42
CA HIS A 55 6.26 -5.90 6.64
C HIS A 55 5.04 -4.99 6.41
N ALA A 56 4.98 -4.27 5.28
CA ALA A 56 3.83 -3.45 4.93
C ALA A 56 2.55 -4.27 4.79
N VAL A 57 2.61 -5.42 4.09
CA VAL A 57 1.46 -6.32 3.88
C VAL A 57 0.94 -6.81 5.23
N ARG A 58 1.79 -7.45 6.04
CA ARG A 58 1.41 -7.95 7.37
C ARG A 58 0.83 -6.86 8.25
N LYS A 59 1.46 -5.67 8.25
CA LYS A 59 0.98 -4.56 9.07
C LYS A 59 -0.42 -4.10 8.68
N ILE A 60 -0.74 -4.05 7.39
CA ILE A 60 -2.07 -3.63 6.93
C ILE A 60 -3.10 -4.76 7.13
N GLU A 61 -2.72 -6.02 7.00
CA GLU A 61 -3.57 -7.17 7.33
C GLU A 61 -3.96 -7.16 8.82
N ASP A 62 -2.98 -7.03 9.72
CA ASP A 62 -3.24 -6.99 11.16
C ASP A 62 -4.13 -5.80 11.54
N LEU A 63 -3.86 -4.63 10.96
CA LEU A 63 -4.64 -3.42 11.24
C LEU A 63 -6.06 -3.51 10.68
N SER A 64 -6.27 -4.10 9.51
CA SER A 64 -7.62 -4.23 8.93
C SER A 64 -8.47 -5.26 9.65
N GLY A 65 -7.85 -6.29 10.26
CA GLY A 65 -8.54 -7.22 11.15
C GLY A 65 -8.99 -6.58 12.47
N ALA A 66 -8.28 -5.55 12.95
CA ALA A 66 -8.59 -4.87 14.21
C ALA A 66 -9.42 -3.59 14.05
N ASP A 67 -9.36 -2.92 12.90
CA ASP A 67 -10.00 -1.63 12.62
C ASP A 67 -10.94 -1.74 11.42
N ASN A 68 -12.25 -1.78 11.69
CA ASN A 68 -13.29 -1.83 10.66
C ASN A 68 -13.29 -0.59 9.76
N THR A 69 -12.84 0.57 10.26
CA THR A 69 -12.72 1.79 9.45
C THR A 69 -11.65 1.61 8.39
N LEU A 70 -10.51 1.03 8.75
CA LEU A 70 -9.46 0.70 7.78
C LEU A 70 -9.92 -0.39 6.81
N ALA A 71 -10.64 -1.41 7.27
CA ALA A 71 -11.18 -2.43 6.38
C ALA A 71 -12.11 -1.84 5.30
N GLN A 72 -13.02 -0.94 5.69
CA GLN A 72 -13.89 -0.22 4.75
C GLN A 72 -13.09 0.70 3.82
N GLU A 73 -12.07 1.39 4.33
CA GLU A 73 -11.17 2.22 3.53
C GLU A 73 -10.45 1.40 2.45
N LEU A 74 -9.93 0.22 2.79
CA LEU A 74 -9.25 -0.67 1.83
C LEU A 74 -10.20 -1.18 0.74
N GLU A 75 -11.43 -1.54 1.10
CA GLU A 75 -12.44 -1.99 0.14
C GLU A 75 -12.87 -0.86 -0.80
N LEU A 76 -13.05 0.36 -0.29
CA LEU A 76 -13.30 1.54 -1.13
C LEU A 76 -12.16 1.78 -2.12
N LEU A 77 -10.92 1.77 -1.65
CA LEU A 77 -9.75 1.97 -2.50
C LEU A 77 -9.64 0.89 -3.58
N ARG A 78 -9.94 -0.37 -3.24
CA ARG A 78 -9.95 -1.49 -4.18
C ARG A 78 -10.96 -1.27 -5.30
N ARG A 79 -12.19 -0.85 -4.98
CA ARG A 79 -13.24 -0.54 -5.97
C ARG A 79 -12.83 0.60 -6.89
N LEU A 80 -12.35 1.70 -6.33
CA LEU A 80 -11.89 2.86 -7.09
C LEU A 80 -10.75 2.54 -8.06
N ILE A 81 -9.85 1.62 -7.69
CA ILE A 81 -8.76 1.17 -8.57
C ILE A 81 -9.30 0.30 -9.71
N ASN A 82 -10.23 -0.61 -9.41
CA ASN A 82 -10.84 -1.48 -10.43
C ASN A 82 -11.69 -0.70 -11.44
N GLU A 83 -12.39 0.35 -11.01
CA GLU A 83 -13.17 1.21 -11.90
C GLU A 83 -12.30 2.10 -12.82
N GLN A 84 -11.00 2.22 -12.50
CA GLN A 84 -10.03 3.01 -13.27
C GLN A 84 -9.10 2.15 -14.13
N ALA A 85 -9.20 0.82 -14.04
CA ALA A 85 -8.35 -0.15 -14.75
C ALA A 85 -9.04 -0.68 -16.00
#